data_AF-A0A2C6DVE6-F1
#
_entry.id   AF-A0A2C6DVE6-F1
#
_cell.length_a   1.000
_cell.length_b   1.000
_cell.length_c   1.000
_cell.angle_alpha   90.00
_cell.angle_beta   90.00
_cell.angle_gamma   90.00
#
_symmetry.space_group_name_H-M   'P 1'
#
loop_
_entity.id
_entity.type
_entity.pdbx_description
1 polymer ?
#
loop_
_entity_poly.entity_id
_entity_poly.type
_entity_poly.pdbx_seq_one_letter_code
_entity_poly.pdbx_strand_id
1 'polypeptide(L)'
;MVVVALLTGCETTQKIVEVIKDPNVPVGYPSKNPTEISLTLVSEPDLNPNQSGEPTPIELQVVYLNDDSKFSSIDYDQILNDGPEKALGKNYVNHQDYSLLPGQFKSLPPIKLDAETRFIGIIAHYSYIDDSQWYDIIDVESVGKKENIMIHARADRVEIRKEDK
;
A
#
# COMPACT_ATOMS: atom_id res chain seq x y z
N MET A 1 -3.41 56.66 -58.88
CA MET A 1 -4.26 56.81 -57.68
C MET A 1 -5.51 55.99 -57.97
N VAL A 2 -5.68 54.78 -57.47
CA VAL A 2 -5.91 54.43 -56.05
C VAL A 2 -5.22 53.10 -55.72
N VAL A 3 -4.58 53.06 -54.55
CA VAL A 3 -4.03 51.88 -53.89
C VAL A 3 -5.16 51.17 -53.15
N VAL A 4 -5.25 49.84 -53.27
CA VAL A 4 -6.00 48.99 -52.34
C VAL A 4 -5.06 47.88 -51.88
N ALA A 5 -4.65 47.97 -50.62
CA ALA A 5 -4.04 46.89 -49.86
C ALA A 5 -5.13 46.12 -49.08
N LEU A 6 -4.74 45.01 -48.45
CA LEU A 6 -5.43 44.09 -47.50
C LEU A 6 -5.60 42.68 -48.12
N LEU A 7 -5.22 41.54 -47.51
CA LEU A 7 -4.75 41.17 -46.18
C LEU A 7 -3.98 39.82 -46.24
N THR A 8 -3.21 39.58 -45.18
CA THR A 8 -2.33 38.45 -44.83
C THR A 8 -3.03 37.15 -44.37
N GLY A 9 -2.32 36.01 -44.49
CA GLY A 9 -2.48 34.79 -43.66
C GLY A 9 -2.93 33.55 -44.45
N CYS A 10 -2.53 32.31 -44.19
CA CYS A 10 -1.78 31.71 -43.09
C CYS A 10 -1.23 30.33 -43.53
N GLU A 11 -0.19 29.86 -42.85
CA GLU A 11 0.59 28.66 -43.13
C GLU A 11 -0.10 27.33 -42.73
N THR A 12 0.53 26.21 -43.11
CA THR A 12 0.48 24.87 -42.46
C THR A 12 -0.72 23.94 -42.71
N THR A 13 -0.78 23.36 -43.92
CA THR A 13 -1.66 22.22 -44.25
C THR A 13 -1.00 20.83 -44.04
N GLN A 14 -0.10 20.66 -43.04
CA GLN A 14 0.66 19.40 -42.87
C GLN A 14 0.32 18.57 -41.62
N LYS A 15 -0.68 18.93 -40.81
CA LYS A 15 -0.98 18.23 -39.54
C LYS A 15 -2.33 17.49 -39.45
N ILE A 16 -2.91 17.05 -40.58
CA ILE A 16 -4.24 16.41 -40.56
C ILE A 16 -4.21 14.88 -40.82
N VAL A 17 -3.07 14.28 -41.15
CA VAL A 17 -3.05 12.87 -41.64
C VAL A 17 -2.76 11.81 -40.57
N GLU A 18 -2.67 12.15 -39.28
CA GLU A 18 -2.39 11.17 -38.20
C GLU A 18 -3.58 10.92 -37.25
N VAL A 19 -4.82 11.05 -37.73
CA VAL A 19 -6.04 10.83 -36.90
C VAL A 19 -7.03 9.82 -37.51
N ILE A 20 -6.65 9.12 -38.59
CA ILE A 20 -7.55 8.16 -39.28
C ILE A 20 -6.95 6.75 -39.32
N LYS A 21 -6.48 6.22 -38.18
CA LYS A 21 -6.27 4.77 -38.01
C LYS A 21 -6.59 4.37 -36.57
N ASP A 22 -7.71 3.66 -36.43
CA ASP A 22 -8.18 2.88 -35.27
C ASP A 22 -8.85 3.63 -34.07
N PRO A 23 -10.19 3.70 -34.01
CA PRO A 23 -10.94 4.38 -32.94
C PRO A 23 -11.03 3.57 -31.63
N ASN A 24 -10.21 2.52 -31.45
CA ASN A 24 -10.22 1.67 -30.24
C ASN A 24 -8.87 1.66 -29.50
N VAL A 25 -7.96 2.58 -29.80
CA VAL A 25 -6.71 2.75 -29.06
C VAL A 25 -6.89 3.88 -28.04
N PRO A 26 -6.77 3.61 -26.72
CA PRO A 26 -6.77 4.67 -25.71
C PRO A 26 -5.60 5.62 -25.97
N VAL A 27 -5.88 6.86 -26.34
CA VAL A 27 -4.85 7.91 -26.48
C VAL A 27 -4.47 8.44 -25.10
N GLY A 28 -3.44 7.82 -24.50
CA GLY A 28 -2.83 8.28 -23.26
C GLY A 28 -1.64 7.41 -22.89
N TYR A 29 -0.53 8.03 -22.48
CA TYR A 29 0.55 7.28 -21.80
C TYR A 29 -0.04 6.54 -20.59
N PRO A 30 0.43 5.33 -20.23
CA PRO A 30 -0.03 4.67 -19.02
C PRO A 30 0.08 5.66 -17.88
N SER A 31 -1.05 5.97 -17.24
CA SER A 31 -1.06 7.00 -16.20
C SER A 31 -0.11 6.56 -15.10
N LYS A 32 0.93 7.33 -14.81
CA LYS A 32 1.82 7.13 -13.65
C LYS A 32 1.14 7.54 -12.35
N ASN A 33 -0.15 7.26 -12.24
CA ASN A 33 -0.91 7.53 -11.03
C ASN A 33 -0.38 6.59 -9.94
N PRO A 34 -0.11 7.09 -8.72
CA PRO A 34 0.24 6.24 -7.60
C PRO A 34 -0.82 5.16 -7.40
N THR A 35 -0.38 3.95 -7.07
CA THR A 35 -1.29 2.89 -6.67
C THR A 35 -2.09 3.33 -5.46
N GLU A 36 -3.39 3.06 -5.50
CA GLU A 36 -4.32 3.33 -4.41
C GLU A 36 -4.65 2.00 -3.75
N ILE A 37 -4.35 1.86 -2.46
CA ILE A 37 -4.68 0.66 -1.70
C ILE A 37 -5.83 0.92 -0.75
N SER A 38 -6.69 -0.07 -0.57
CA SER A 38 -7.72 -0.10 0.47
C SER A 38 -7.38 -1.20 1.45
N LEU A 39 -7.27 -0.85 2.73
CA LEU A 39 -6.92 -1.79 3.80
C LEU A 39 -8.17 -2.21 4.57
N THR A 40 -8.29 -3.51 4.82
CA THR A 40 -9.32 -4.09 5.69
C THR A 40 -8.65 -4.85 6.82
N LEU A 41 -8.90 -4.44 8.06
CA LEU A 41 -8.42 -5.11 9.26
C LEU A 41 -9.53 -6.01 9.80
N VAL A 42 -9.22 -7.29 10.00
CA VAL A 42 -10.14 -8.30 10.54
C VAL A 42 -9.46 -9.02 11.69
N SER A 43 -10.18 -9.20 12.78
CA SER A 43 -9.72 -10.00 13.91
C SER A 43 -10.72 -11.09 14.28
N GLU A 44 -10.17 -12.20 14.78
CA GLU A 44 -10.98 -13.27 15.35
C GLU A 44 -11.44 -12.94 16.79
N PRO A 45 -12.52 -13.58 17.29
CA PRO A 45 -12.98 -13.40 18.67
C PRO A 45 -11.97 -13.85 19.74
N ASP A 46 -11.05 -14.75 19.40
CA ASP A 46 -10.00 -15.29 20.27
C ASP A 46 -8.66 -14.55 20.15
N LEU A 47 -8.67 -13.35 19.56
CA LEU A 47 -7.49 -12.50 19.33
C LEU A 47 -6.64 -12.30 20.59
N ASN A 48 -5.33 -12.46 20.44
CA ASN A 48 -4.30 -12.08 21.41
C ASN A 48 -4.67 -12.45 22.86
N PRO A 49 -4.82 -13.74 23.19
CA PRO A 49 -5.23 -14.15 24.52
C PRO A 49 -4.14 -13.83 25.56
N ASN A 50 -4.55 -13.42 26.76
CA ASN A 50 -3.64 -13.19 27.89
C ASN A 50 -3.31 -14.50 28.66
N GLN A 51 -2.65 -14.41 29.84
CA GLN A 51 -2.32 -15.58 30.69
C GLN A 51 -3.53 -16.38 31.16
N SER A 52 -4.69 -15.73 31.27
CA SER A 52 -5.95 -16.36 31.62
C SER A 52 -6.70 -16.93 30.41
N GLY A 53 -6.17 -16.75 29.20
CA GLY A 53 -6.83 -17.12 27.94
C GLY A 53 -7.90 -16.12 27.49
N GLU A 54 -7.99 -14.95 28.11
CA GLU A 54 -8.99 -13.94 27.74
C GLU A 54 -8.51 -13.16 26.52
N PRO A 55 -9.35 -13.00 25.47
CA PRO A 55 -9.00 -12.22 24.28
C PRO A 55 -8.73 -10.75 24.62
N THR A 56 -7.68 -10.18 24.05
CA THR A 56 -7.30 -8.78 24.31
C THR A 56 -7.10 -7.98 23.02
N PRO A 57 -7.20 -6.64 23.07
CA PRO A 57 -6.83 -5.80 21.94
C PRO A 57 -5.38 -6.03 21.52
N ILE A 58 -5.10 -5.78 20.24
CA ILE A 58 -3.74 -5.83 19.70
C ILE A 58 -3.38 -4.51 19.02
N GLU A 59 -2.09 -4.17 19.09
CA GLU A 59 -1.50 -3.09 18.31
C GLU A 59 -0.87 -3.66 17.03
N LEU A 60 -1.19 -3.02 15.90
CA LEU A 60 -0.76 -3.41 14.57
C LEU A 60 -0.05 -2.23 13.92
N GLN A 61 1.15 -2.46 13.38
CA GLN A 61 1.87 -1.47 12.59
C GLN A 61 1.91 -1.93 11.13
N VAL A 62 1.24 -1.19 10.25
CA VAL A 62 1.36 -1.40 8.80
C VAL A 62 2.56 -0.60 8.31
N VAL A 63 3.59 -1.28 7.82
CA VAL A 63 4.87 -0.71 7.42
C VAL A 63 5.01 -0.76 5.90
N TYR A 64 5.37 0.36 5.30
CA TYR A 64 5.65 0.51 3.87
C TYR A 64 7.15 0.47 3.66
N LEU A 65 7.59 -0.35 2.71
CA LEU A 65 8.99 -0.68 2.52
C LEU A 65 9.38 -0.60 1.05
N ASN A 66 10.61 -0.17 0.77
CA ASN A 66 11.19 -0.24 -0.57
C ASN A 66 11.92 -1.57 -0.84
N ASP A 67 12.29 -2.29 0.22
CA ASP A 67 13.03 -3.55 0.19
C ASP A 67 12.70 -4.38 1.45
N ASP A 68 12.47 -5.69 1.28
CA ASP A 68 12.01 -6.61 2.31
C ASP A 68 13.13 -7.31 3.10
N SER A 69 14.38 -7.21 2.65
CA SER A 69 15.49 -8.03 3.17
C SER A 69 15.69 -7.88 4.67
N LYS A 70 15.69 -6.63 5.17
CA LYS A 70 15.81 -6.37 6.60
C LYS A 70 14.58 -6.77 7.39
N PHE A 71 13.39 -6.53 6.85
CA PHE A 71 12.14 -6.87 7.54
C PHE A 71 12.01 -8.37 7.75
N SER A 72 12.45 -9.16 6.77
CA SER A 72 12.39 -10.62 6.82
C SER A 72 13.42 -11.25 7.78
N SER A 73 14.40 -10.49 8.25
CA SER A 73 15.48 -10.98 9.12
C SER A 73 15.54 -10.25 10.46
N ILE A 74 14.56 -9.41 10.78
CA ILE A 74 14.57 -8.57 11.96
C ILE A 74 14.04 -9.33 13.18
N ASP A 75 14.71 -9.15 14.31
CA ASP A 75 14.22 -9.67 15.59
C ASP A 75 13.19 -8.71 16.19
N TYR A 76 12.17 -9.25 16.86
CA TYR A 76 11.12 -8.45 17.47
C TYR A 76 11.67 -7.41 18.47
N ASP A 77 12.69 -7.79 19.24
CA ASP A 77 13.32 -6.87 20.21
C ASP A 77 13.89 -5.61 19.54
N GLN A 78 14.37 -5.71 18.30
CA GLN A 78 14.86 -4.54 17.57
C GLN A 78 13.71 -3.60 17.22
N ILE A 79 12.57 -4.15 16.78
CA ILE A 79 11.34 -3.38 16.54
C ILE A 79 10.87 -2.72 17.84
N LEU A 80 10.83 -3.46 18.95
CA LEU A 80 10.35 -2.96 20.23
C LEU A 80 11.22 -1.80 20.78
N ASN A 81 12.55 -1.92 20.65
CA ASN A 81 13.47 -0.95 21.22
C ASN A 81 13.68 0.28 20.33
N ASP A 82 13.75 0.08 19.01
CA ASP A 82 14.13 1.13 18.06
C ASP A 82 12.95 1.65 17.22
N GLY A 83 11.85 0.92 17.16
CA GLY A 83 10.74 1.18 16.24
C GLY A 83 11.06 0.78 14.79
N PRO A 84 10.04 0.65 13.92
CA PRO A 84 10.23 0.18 12.54
C PRO A 84 11.13 1.11 11.72
N GLU A 85 11.01 2.43 11.88
CA GLU A 85 11.80 3.40 11.13
C GLU A 85 13.31 3.22 11.33
N LYS A 86 13.75 3.20 12.59
CA LYS A 86 15.18 3.10 12.92
C LYS A 86 15.72 1.69 12.67
N ALA A 87 14.96 0.66 13.00
CA ALA A 87 15.41 -0.72 12.87
C ALA A 87 15.57 -1.14 11.39
N LEU A 88 14.64 -0.72 10.53
CA LEU A 88 14.69 -1.03 9.10
C LEU A 88 15.57 -0.03 8.34
N GLY A 89 15.70 1.21 8.82
CA GLY A 89 16.61 2.22 8.27
C GLY A 89 16.25 2.55 6.82
N LYS A 90 17.20 2.40 5.88
CA LYS A 90 16.98 2.78 4.47
C LYS A 90 15.89 1.98 3.74
N ASN A 91 15.48 0.83 4.27
CA ASN A 91 14.43 0.01 3.68
C ASN A 91 13.03 0.55 4.00
N TYR A 92 12.92 1.32 5.08
CA TYR A 92 11.68 1.92 5.56
C TYR A 92 11.27 3.13 4.70
N VAL A 93 9.97 3.18 4.36
CA VAL A 93 9.35 4.32 3.69
C VAL A 93 8.44 5.06 4.66
N ASN A 94 7.48 4.35 5.28
CA ASN A 94 6.56 4.93 6.25
C ASN A 94 5.89 3.82 7.09
N HIS A 95 5.14 4.17 8.14
CA HIS A 95 4.23 3.23 8.81
C HIS A 95 2.97 3.94 9.32
N GLN A 96 1.95 3.14 9.62
CA GLN A 96 0.73 3.57 10.31
C GLN A 96 0.40 2.60 11.44
N ASP A 97 0.04 3.16 12.60
CA ASP A 97 -0.36 2.39 13.77
C ASP A 97 -1.88 2.24 13.84
N TYR A 98 -2.32 1.04 14.19
CA TYR A 98 -3.72 0.69 14.40
C TYR A 98 -3.88 -0.12 15.68
N SER A 99 -5.05 0.03 16.30
CA SER A 99 -5.50 -0.88 17.35
C SER A 99 -6.74 -1.63 16.85
N LEU A 100 -6.79 -2.93 17.16
CA LEU A 100 -7.87 -3.82 16.77
C LEU A 100 -8.37 -4.59 18.00
N LEU A 101 -9.68 -4.55 18.23
CA LEU A 101 -10.36 -5.28 19.32
C LEU A 101 -10.73 -6.69 18.87
N PRO A 102 -10.85 -7.68 19.77
CA PRO A 102 -11.31 -9.03 19.41
C PRO A 102 -12.64 -9.03 18.66
N GLY A 103 -12.71 -9.78 17.55
CA GLY A 103 -13.88 -9.87 16.67
C GLY A 103 -14.21 -8.60 15.88
N GLN A 104 -13.32 -7.60 15.87
CA GLN A 104 -13.53 -6.36 15.14
C GLN A 104 -13.22 -6.50 13.65
N PHE A 105 -14.06 -5.87 12.84
CA PHE A 105 -13.85 -5.59 11.43
C PHE A 105 -13.73 -4.08 11.22
N LYS A 106 -12.71 -3.64 10.48
CA LYS A 106 -12.47 -2.22 10.20
C LYS A 106 -11.96 -2.04 8.77
N SER A 107 -12.77 -1.38 7.93
CA SER A 107 -12.34 -0.91 6.61
C SER A 107 -11.76 0.49 6.73
N LEU A 108 -10.56 0.69 6.17
CA LEU A 108 -9.84 1.94 6.21
C LEU A 108 -10.03 2.72 4.90
N PRO A 109 -9.97 4.06 4.94
CA PRO A 109 -10.05 4.85 3.72
C PRO A 109 -8.88 4.50 2.77
N PRO A 110 -9.10 4.56 1.45
CA PRO A 110 -8.02 4.31 0.50
C PRO A 110 -6.87 5.29 0.68
N ILE A 111 -5.64 4.79 0.52
CA ILE A 111 -4.43 5.60 0.57
C ILE A 111 -3.62 5.44 -0.70
N LYS A 112 -2.84 6.47 -1.05
CA LYS A 112 -1.93 6.42 -2.18
C LYS A 112 -0.57 5.94 -1.69
N LEU A 113 -0.01 4.94 -2.35
CA LEU A 113 1.34 4.47 -2.09
C LEU A 113 2.38 5.47 -2.57
N ASP A 114 3.49 5.53 -1.84
CA ASP A 114 4.67 6.22 -2.32
C ASP A 114 5.25 5.46 -3.53
N ALA A 115 5.84 6.19 -4.48
CA ALA A 115 6.43 5.60 -5.68
C ALA A 115 7.57 4.60 -5.36
N GLU A 116 8.25 4.80 -4.23
CA GLU A 116 9.33 3.95 -3.74
C GLU A 116 8.83 2.72 -2.97
N THR A 117 7.54 2.64 -2.64
CA THR A 117 6.98 1.50 -1.90
C THR A 117 6.87 0.27 -2.79
N ARG A 118 7.53 -0.82 -2.40
CA ARG A 118 7.52 -2.11 -3.11
C ARG A 118 6.96 -3.24 -2.28
N PHE A 119 6.89 -3.06 -0.97
CA PHE A 119 6.36 -4.05 -0.05
C PHE A 119 5.51 -3.39 1.03
N ILE A 120 4.56 -4.16 1.55
CA ILE A 120 3.76 -3.81 2.72
C ILE A 120 3.93 -4.92 3.73
N GLY A 121 4.48 -4.57 4.88
CA GLY A 121 4.61 -5.43 6.05
C GLY A 121 3.55 -5.09 7.09
N ILE A 122 3.21 -6.08 7.92
CA ILE A 122 2.43 -5.89 9.14
C ILE A 122 3.24 -6.41 10.31
N ILE A 123 3.25 -5.65 11.40
CA ILE A 123 3.83 -6.05 12.68
C ILE A 123 2.67 -6.10 13.68
N ALA A 124 2.53 -7.19 14.41
CA ALA A 124 1.50 -7.40 15.41
C ALA A 124 2.14 -7.63 16.78
N HIS A 125 1.83 -6.75 17.73
CA HIS A 125 2.39 -6.80 19.09
C HIS A 125 1.59 -7.76 19.97
N TYR A 126 1.79 -9.06 19.75
CA TYR A 126 1.18 -10.13 20.56
C TYR A 126 1.68 -10.13 22.00
N SER A 127 0.84 -10.59 22.91
CA SER A 127 1.17 -10.76 24.34
C SER A 127 2.27 -11.81 24.56
N TYR A 128 2.34 -12.83 23.69
CA TYR A 128 3.33 -13.90 23.71
C TYR A 128 4.06 -13.95 22.38
N ILE A 129 5.07 -13.09 22.23
CA ILE A 129 5.72 -12.91 20.95
C ILE A 129 6.50 -14.17 20.49
N ASP A 130 7.13 -14.87 21.43
CA ASP A 130 7.97 -16.04 21.14
C ASP A 130 7.18 -17.20 20.52
N ASP A 131 5.89 -17.30 20.83
CA ASP A 131 4.98 -18.34 20.34
C ASP A 131 4.11 -17.84 19.17
N SER A 132 4.34 -16.62 18.67
CA SER A 132 3.49 -15.97 17.67
C SER A 132 4.18 -15.77 16.31
N GLN A 133 3.41 -15.88 15.23
CA GLN A 133 3.80 -15.39 13.91
C GLN A 133 3.42 -13.90 13.81
N TRP A 134 4.28 -13.07 14.36
CA TRP A 134 3.97 -11.68 14.69
C TRP A 134 4.12 -10.70 13.51
N TYR A 135 4.60 -11.16 12.36
CA TYR A 135 4.63 -10.34 11.15
C TYR A 135 4.28 -11.14 9.91
N ASP A 136 3.89 -10.41 8.87
CA ASP A 136 3.77 -10.92 7.50
C ASP A 136 4.07 -9.79 6.51
N ILE A 137 4.39 -10.13 5.27
CA ILE A 137 4.82 -9.17 4.24
C ILE A 137 4.37 -9.62 2.84
N ILE A 138 3.96 -8.65 2.03
CA ILE A 138 3.62 -8.86 0.61
C ILE A 138 4.33 -7.85 -0.28
N ASP A 139 4.62 -8.26 -1.52
CA ASP A 139 5.02 -7.34 -2.60
C ASP A 139 3.82 -6.50 -3.06
N VAL A 140 4.06 -5.30 -3.56
CA VAL A 140 3.03 -4.45 -4.19
C VAL A 140 3.62 -3.69 -5.37
N GLU A 141 2.75 -3.31 -6.31
CA GLU A 141 3.12 -2.38 -7.39
C GLU A 141 2.75 -0.95 -6.99
N SER A 142 3.71 -0.02 -7.03
CA SER A 142 3.50 1.37 -6.60
C SER A 142 2.78 2.26 -7.63
N VAL A 143 2.56 1.78 -8.85
CA VAL A 143 2.01 2.60 -9.94
C VAL A 143 0.84 1.90 -10.64
N GLY A 144 -0.24 2.65 -10.82
CA GLY A 144 -1.31 2.32 -11.77
C GLY A 144 -2.30 1.26 -11.31
N LYS A 145 -2.22 0.78 -10.06
CA LYS A 145 -3.14 -0.23 -9.53
C LYS A 145 -4.13 0.31 -8.49
N LYS A 146 -5.21 -0.45 -8.33
CA LYS A 146 -6.12 -0.36 -7.18
C LYS A 146 -6.18 -1.71 -6.53
N GLU A 147 -5.57 -1.84 -5.35
CA GLU A 147 -5.45 -3.12 -4.64
C GLU A 147 -6.25 -3.07 -3.34
N ASN A 148 -6.92 -4.18 -3.04
CA ASN A 148 -7.60 -4.38 -1.76
C ASN A 148 -6.76 -5.38 -0.98
N ILE A 149 -6.39 -5.00 0.23
CA ILE A 149 -5.53 -5.81 1.10
C ILE A 149 -6.27 -6.05 2.40
N MET A 150 -6.38 -7.32 2.76
CA MET A 150 -6.91 -7.75 4.05
C MET A 150 -5.76 -8.12 4.98
N ILE A 151 -5.83 -7.61 6.19
CA ILE A 151 -4.97 -7.98 7.31
C ILE A 151 -5.84 -8.77 8.29
N HIS A 152 -5.48 -10.03 8.51
CA HIS A 152 -6.20 -10.95 9.37
C HIS A 152 -5.38 -11.26 10.62
N ALA A 153 -5.83 -10.76 11.78
CA ALA A 153 -5.23 -11.04 13.07
C ALA A 153 -6.00 -12.17 13.79
N ARG A 154 -5.29 -13.25 14.13
CA ARG A 154 -5.81 -14.38 14.91
C ARG A 154 -5.20 -14.40 16.31
N ALA A 155 -5.45 -15.45 17.08
CA ALA A 155 -4.90 -15.63 18.44
C ALA A 155 -3.37 -15.48 18.52
N ASP A 156 -2.62 -16.06 17.57
CA ASP A 156 -1.15 -16.21 17.61
C ASP A 156 -0.44 -15.75 16.32
N ARG A 157 -1.18 -15.23 15.33
CA ARG A 157 -0.62 -14.88 14.03
C ARG A 157 -1.36 -13.78 13.31
N VAL A 158 -0.60 -13.00 12.56
CA VAL A 158 -1.13 -12.03 11.61
C VAL A 158 -0.80 -12.48 10.18
N GLU A 159 -1.75 -12.30 9.27
CA GLU A 159 -1.58 -12.64 7.86
C GLU A 159 -2.05 -11.47 6.98
N ILE A 160 -1.33 -11.21 5.89
CA ILE A 160 -1.74 -10.28 4.84
C ILE A 160 -2.19 -11.06 3.61
N ARG A 161 -3.33 -10.66 3.05
CA ARG A 161 -3.85 -11.24 1.80
C ARG A 161 -4.25 -10.14 0.84
N LYS A 162 -3.82 -10.26 -0.42
CA LYS A 162 -4.42 -9.51 -1.53
C LYS A 162 -5.78 -10.14 -1.82
N GLU A 163 -6.83 -9.32 -1.85
CA GLU A 163 -8.13 -9.80 -2.32
C GLU A 163 -8.13 -9.80 -3.84
N ASP A 164 -8.18 -10.98 -4.43
CA ASP A 164 -8.40 -11.13 -5.87
C ASP A 164 -9.80 -10.61 -6.21
N LYS A 165 -9.90 -9.79 -7.26
CA LYS A 165 -11.17 -9.30 -7.80
C LYS A 165 -11.84 -10.33 -8.70
#